data_AF-A0A954YL61-F1
#
_entry.id   AF-A0A954YL61-F1
#
_cell.length_a   1.000
_cell.length_b   1.000
_cell.length_c   1.000
_cell.angle_alpha   90.00
_cell.angle_beta   90.00
_cell.angle_gamma   90.00
#
_symmetry.space_group_name_H-M   'P 1'
#
loop_
_entity.id
_entity.type
_entity.pdbx_description
1 polymer ?
#
loop_
_entity_poly.entity_id
_entity_poly.type
_entity_poly.pdbx_seq_one_letter_code
_entity_poly.pdbx_strand_id
1 'polypeptide(L)'
;IQPDSGQWGLVDHQTQLIAAFIRACDEGHAAADRFRALKASAAPDLARGIRYVDSPRHLLEVEHFSYRRRLEKLRMQFPPHMPAPSR
;
A
#
# COMPACT_ATOMS: atom_id res chain seq x y z
N ILE A 1 -9.15 2.36 6.13
CA ILE A 1 -8.50 3.69 6.24
C ILE A 1 -9.57 4.77 6.14
N GLN A 2 -9.34 5.94 6.72
CA GLN A 2 -10.21 7.12 6.60
C GLN A 2 -9.35 8.31 6.15
N PRO A 3 -9.24 8.60 4.84
CA PRO A 3 -8.52 9.78 4.39
C PRO A 3 -9.33 11.06 4.62
N ASP A 4 -8.63 12.18 4.72
CA ASP A 4 -9.14 13.56 4.74
C ASP A 4 -9.78 14.02 3.42
N SER A 5 -9.82 13.14 2.41
CA SER A 5 -10.30 13.37 1.05
C SER A 5 -10.90 12.10 0.41
N GLY A 6 -11.08 12.04 -0.91
CA GLY A 6 -11.76 10.92 -1.58
C GLY A 6 -11.05 9.57 -1.44
N GLN A 7 -11.78 8.52 -1.05
CA GLN A 7 -11.19 7.20 -0.73
C GLN A 7 -10.90 6.31 -1.95
N TRP A 8 -11.63 6.50 -3.05
CA TRP A 8 -11.61 5.60 -4.20
C TRP A 8 -10.22 5.42 -4.83
N GLY A 9 -9.46 6.50 -4.99
CA GLY A 9 -8.11 6.44 -5.55
C GLY A 9 -7.11 5.70 -4.65
N LEU A 10 -7.25 5.84 -3.32
CA LEU A 10 -6.39 5.10 -2.39
C LEU A 10 -6.69 3.61 -2.42
N VAL A 11 -7.98 3.25 -2.44
CA VAL A 11 -8.40 1.84 -2.47
C VAL A 11 -7.95 1.16 -3.77
N ASP A 12 -7.99 1.86 -4.91
CA ASP A 12 -7.43 1.36 -6.16
C ASP A 12 -5.92 1.06 -6.04
N HIS A 13 -5.14 2.02 -5.54
CA HIS A 13 -3.70 1.81 -5.31
C HIS A 13 -3.41 0.68 -4.32
N GLN A 14 -4.20 0.56 -3.24
CA GLN A 14 -4.09 -0.56 -2.29
C GLN A 14 -4.38 -1.89 -2.97
N THR A 15 -5.44 -1.96 -3.77
CA THR A 15 -5.86 -3.19 -4.45
C THR A 15 -4.80 -3.66 -5.43
N GLN A 16 -4.21 -2.74 -6.20
CA GLN A 16 -3.13 -3.07 -7.13
C GLN A 16 -1.86 -3.55 -6.43
N LEU A 17 -1.51 -2.96 -5.27
CA LEU A 17 -0.39 -3.43 -4.45
C LEU A 17 -0.65 -4.84 -3.90
N ILE A 18 -1.88 -5.12 -3.44
CA ILE A 18 -2.28 -6.44 -2.95
C ILE A 18 -2.22 -7.48 -4.07
N ALA A 19 -2.74 -7.16 -5.26
CA ALA A 19 -2.70 -8.05 -6.41
C ALA A 19 -1.25 -8.38 -6.83
N ALA A 20 -0.36 -7.38 -6.86
CA ALA A 20 1.06 -7.57 -7.15
C ALA A 20 1.74 -8.46 -6.10
N PHE A 21 1.38 -8.30 -4.82
CA PHE A 21 1.89 -9.14 -3.74
C PHE A 21 1.41 -10.60 -3.83
N ILE A 22 0.13 -10.84 -4.12
CA ILE A 22 -0.41 -12.20 -4.29
C ILE A 22 0.32 -12.90 -5.43
N ARG A 23 0.43 -12.26 -6.61
CA ARG A 23 1.14 -12.84 -7.75
C ARG A 23 2.60 -13.16 -7.43
N ALA A 24 3.30 -12.25 -6.75
CA ALA A 24 4.67 -12.49 -6.32
C ALA A 24 4.80 -13.65 -5.31
N CYS A 25 3.77 -13.93 -4.51
CA CYS A 25 3.74 -15.11 -3.66
C CYS A 25 3.58 -16.38 -4.51
N ASP A 26 2.68 -16.38 -5.48
CA ASP A 26 2.42 -17.52 -6.36
C ASP A 26 3.66 -17.87 -7.21
N GLU A 27 4.41 -16.85 -7.63
CA GLU A 27 5.65 -16.98 -8.42
C GLU A 27 6.90 -17.27 -7.57
N GLY A 28 6.80 -17.29 -6.23
CA GLY A 28 7.95 -17.47 -5.34
C GLY A 28 8.98 -16.34 -5.40
N HIS A 29 8.56 -15.11 -5.74
CA HIS A 29 9.45 -13.99 -5.97
C HIS A 29 9.91 -13.35 -4.66
N ALA A 30 11.21 -13.07 -4.52
CA ALA A 30 11.82 -12.51 -3.29
C ALA A 30 11.24 -11.15 -2.83
N ALA A 31 10.53 -10.43 -3.71
CA ALA A 31 9.77 -9.23 -3.33
C ALA A 31 8.63 -9.53 -2.35
N ALA A 32 8.03 -10.72 -2.41
CA ALA A 32 6.99 -11.14 -1.48
C ALA A 32 7.53 -11.25 -0.04
N ASP A 33 8.70 -11.85 0.14
CA ASP A 33 9.33 -12.00 1.47
C ASP A 33 9.72 -10.65 2.06
N ARG A 34 10.31 -9.77 1.24
CA ARG A 34 10.62 -8.39 1.64
C ARG A 34 9.35 -7.65 2.09
N PHE A 35 8.25 -7.78 1.36
CA PHE A 35 7.00 -7.14 1.72
C PHE A 35 6.34 -7.75 2.97
N ARG A 36 6.46 -9.07 3.19
CA ARG A 36 6.02 -9.71 4.45
C ARG A 36 6.80 -9.17 5.65
N ALA A 37 8.12 -9.10 5.55
CA ALA A 37 8.97 -8.56 6.61
C ALA A 37 8.62 -7.11 6.92
N LEU A 38 8.39 -6.28 5.88
CA LEU A 38 7.95 -4.90 6.05
C LEU A 38 6.60 -4.82 6.77
N LYS A 39 5.59 -5.58 6.36
CA LYS A 39 4.26 -5.57 7.01
C LYS A 39 4.32 -5.97 8.48
N ALA A 40 5.18 -6.93 8.82
CA ALA A 40 5.31 -7.42 10.20
C ALA A 40 6.04 -6.44 11.13
N SER A 41 6.89 -5.56 10.59
CA SER A 41 7.75 -4.65 11.37
C SER A 41 7.38 -3.18 11.25
N ALA A 42 6.50 -2.81 10.32
CA ALA A 42 6.22 -1.40 10.04
C ALA A 42 5.22 -0.81 11.06
N ALA A 43 5.70 0.17 11.83
CA ALA A 43 4.89 1.19 12.52
C ALA A 43 5.15 2.57 11.90
N PRO A 44 4.73 2.81 10.65
CA PRO A 44 5.07 4.05 9.98
C PRO A 44 4.24 5.22 10.49
N ASP A 45 4.85 6.41 10.57
CA ASP A 45 4.09 7.65 10.63
C ASP A 45 3.32 7.82 9.31
N LEU A 46 1.99 7.64 9.37
CA LEU A 46 1.05 7.83 8.26
C LEU A 46 0.36 9.20 8.29
N ALA A 47 0.59 9.99 9.34
CA ALA A 47 0.01 11.30 9.54
C ALA A 47 0.92 12.43 9.03
N ARG A 48 2.21 12.13 8.76
CA ARG A 48 3.20 13.09 8.24
C ARG A 48 3.28 14.36 9.11
N GLY A 49 3.22 14.18 10.43
CA GLY A 49 3.24 15.27 11.41
C GLY A 49 1.90 15.97 11.64
N ILE A 50 0.79 15.55 11.00
CA ILE A 50 -0.55 16.01 11.36
C ILE A 50 -0.93 15.41 12.72
N ARG A 51 -1.22 16.28 13.70
CA ARG A 51 -1.76 15.86 14.99
C ARG A 51 -3.27 15.76 14.89
N TYR A 52 -3.74 14.57 14.56
CA TYR A 52 -5.16 14.23 14.65
C TYR A 52 -5.61 14.22 16.11
N VAL A 53 -6.89 14.50 16.35
CA VAL A 53 -7.46 14.44 17.70
C VAL A 53 -7.38 13.00 18.20
N ASP A 54 -6.96 12.80 19.44
CA ASP A 54 -6.91 11.47 20.04
C ASP A 54 -8.35 10.95 20.27
N SER A 55 -8.89 10.29 19.26
CA SER A 55 -10.20 9.66 19.31
C SER A 55 -10.21 8.39 18.46
N PRO A 56 -11.09 7.41 18.79
CA PRO A 56 -11.18 6.15 18.05
C PRO A 56 -11.38 6.31 16.54
N ARG A 57 -11.97 7.44 16.11
CA ARG A 57 -12.17 7.79 14.69
C ARG A 57 -10.86 8.02 13.95
N HIS A 58 -9.85 8.59 14.61
CA HIS A 58 -8.58 8.98 14.00
C HIS A 58 -7.53 7.85 13.97
N LEU A 59 -7.85 6.67 14.51
CA LEU A 59 -6.94 5.52 14.57
C LEU A 59 -6.52 4.98 13.19
N LEU A 60 -7.31 5.28 12.15
CA LEU A 60 -7.08 4.81 10.78
C LEU A 60 -6.92 5.96 9.79
N GLU A 61 -6.70 7.17 10.29
CA GLU A 61 -6.49 8.34 9.44
C GLU A 61 -5.10 8.32 8.81
N VAL A 62 -5.08 8.69 7.54
CA VAL A 62 -3.86 8.74 6.73
C VAL A 62 -3.87 10.05 5.96
N GLU A 63 -2.73 10.73 5.92
CA GLU A 63 -2.58 11.88 5.05
C GLU A 63 -2.58 11.37 3.60
N HIS A 64 -3.56 11.81 2.82
CA HIS A 64 -3.91 11.19 1.55
C HIS A 64 -2.74 11.12 0.55
N PHE A 65 -1.96 12.20 0.40
CA PHE A 65 -0.91 12.28 -0.61
C PHE A 65 0.30 11.41 -0.28
N SER A 66 0.77 11.46 0.97
CA SER A 66 1.89 10.62 1.42
C SER A 66 1.51 9.15 1.45
N TYR A 67 0.28 8.83 1.82
CA TYR A 67 -0.22 7.47 1.75
C TYR A 67 -0.24 6.95 0.32
N ARG A 68 -0.80 7.71 -0.62
CA ARG A 68 -0.77 7.39 -2.05
C ARG A 68 0.65 7.16 -2.55
N ARG A 69 1.56 8.11 -2.32
CA ARG A 69 2.97 7.98 -2.75
C ARG A 69 3.66 6.76 -2.15
N ARG A 70 3.33 6.41 -0.90
CA ARG A 70 3.85 5.21 -0.26
C ARG A 70 3.37 3.95 -0.98
N LEU A 71 2.07 3.86 -1.29
CA LEU A 71 1.52 2.72 -2.03
C LEU A 71 2.16 2.58 -3.41
N GLU A 72 2.33 3.67 -4.15
CA GLU A 72 3.00 3.68 -5.45
C GLU A 72 4.45 3.18 -5.36
N LYS A 73 5.22 3.69 -4.38
CA LYS A 73 6.60 3.25 -4.13
C LYS A 73 6.70 1.78 -3.76
N LEU A 74 5.77 1.26 -2.97
CA LEU A 74 5.71 -0.15 -2.60
C LEU A 74 5.38 -1.01 -3.82
N ARG A 75 4.43 -0.57 -4.66
CA ARG A 75 4.05 -1.29 -5.89
C ARG A 75 5.21 -1.41 -6.86
N MET A 76 6.04 -0.37 -6.99
CA MET A 76 7.24 -0.38 -7.85
C MET A 76 8.31 -1.40 -7.44
N GLN A 77 8.22 -1.98 -6.24
CA GLN A 77 9.14 -3.06 -5.79
C GLN A 77 8.75 -4.44 -6.31
N PHE A 78 7.55 -4.57 -6.86
CA PHE A 78 7.08 -5.78 -7.51
C PHE A 78 7.34 -5.74 -9.02
N PRO A 79 7.56 -6.88 -9.67
CA PRO A 79 7.63 -6.95 -11.12
C PRO A 79 6.39 -6.31 -11.76
N PRO A 80 6.52 -5.62 -12.90
CA PRO A 80 5.37 -5.14 -13.64
C PRO A 80 4.48 -6.32 -14.04
N HIS A 81 3.15 -6.12 -14.02
CA HIS A 81 2.25 -7.07 -14.64
C HIS A 81 2.45 -6.99 -16.16
N MET A 82 3.17 -7.96 -16.74
CA MET A 82 3.14 -8.16 -18.18
C MET A 82 1.91 -9.01 -18.51
N PRO A 83 0.93 -8.50 -19.28
CA PRO A 83 -0.15 -9.36 -19.76
C PRO A 83 0.47 -10.50 -20.60
N ALA A 84 -0.11 -11.70 -20.50
CA ALA A 84 0.29 -12.83 -21.33
C ALA A 84 0.26 -12.40 -22.81
N PRO A 85 1.28 -12.75 -23.63
CA PRO A 85 1.28 -12.40 -25.04
C PRO A 85 0.03 -13.01 -25.70
N SER A 86 -0.70 -12.19 -26.45
CA SER A 86 -1.81 -12.63 -27.28
C SER A 86 -1.32 -13.73 -28.22
N ARG A 87 -1.96 -14.90 -28.18
CA ARG A 87 -1.71 -15.98 -29.15
C ARG A 87 -2.26 -15.61 -30.52
#